data_AF-A0A848X0U6-F1
#
_entry.id   AF-A0A848X0U6-F1
#
_cell.length_a   1.000
_cell.length_b   1.000
_cell.length_c   1.000
_cell.angle_alpha   90.00
_cell.angle_beta   90.00
_cell.angle_gamma   90.00
#
_symmetry.space_group_name_H-M   'P 1'
#
loop_
_entity.id
_entity.type
_entity.pdbx_description
1 polymer ?
#
loop_
_entity_poly.entity_id
_entity_poly.type
_entity_poly.pdbx_seq_one_letter_code
_entity_poly.pdbx_strand_id
1 'polypeptide(L)'
;MKFPKRRNQNAGYTLVEALVASAVLMIGIAAAAALSLSLITQEEINERTVRASNYLDNAAQLYRLGFSTTEIKSILPADPIVKDLVFQAKNQNIAGLGIVTLMEMEVEYIPTNAKNLWGNEKWTGGQSGVTRKHKIQVFRGSQHILP
;
A
#
# COMPACT_ATOMS: atom_id res chain seq x y z
N MET A 1 -3.68 -77.07 -17.39
CA MET A 1 -4.56 -75.89 -17.54
C MET A 1 -3.70 -74.65 -17.34
N LYS A 2 -3.51 -73.80 -18.35
CA LYS A 2 -2.54 -72.68 -18.32
C LYS A 2 -3.32 -71.37 -18.49
N PHE A 3 -3.43 -70.56 -17.43
CA PHE A 3 -4.14 -69.29 -17.49
C PHE A 3 -3.31 -68.25 -18.25
N PRO A 4 -3.89 -67.51 -19.22
CA PRO A 4 -3.17 -66.46 -19.90
C PRO A 4 -2.94 -65.28 -18.96
N LYS A 5 -1.66 -64.93 -18.76
CA LYS A 5 -1.23 -63.76 -17.99
C LYS A 5 -1.53 -62.50 -18.83
N ARG A 6 -2.64 -61.81 -18.55
CA ARG A 6 -2.94 -60.50 -19.15
C ARG A 6 -1.82 -59.52 -18.77
N ARG A 7 -1.02 -59.11 -19.75
CA ARG A 7 -0.10 -57.98 -19.57
C ARG A 7 -0.95 -56.72 -19.42
N ASN A 8 -0.90 -56.07 -18.27
CA ASN A 8 -1.46 -54.75 -18.02
C ASN A 8 -0.71 -53.72 -18.89
N GLN A 9 -1.12 -53.58 -20.14
CA GLN A 9 -0.61 -52.54 -21.06
C GLN A 9 -1.03 -51.12 -20.64
N ASN A 10 -1.94 -51.01 -19.67
CA ASN A 10 -2.46 -49.73 -19.16
C ASN A 10 -1.63 -49.15 -18.00
N ALA A 11 -0.70 -49.92 -17.40
CA ALA A 11 0.04 -49.47 -16.21
C ALA A 11 1.00 -48.30 -16.49
N GLY A 12 1.55 -48.22 -17.71
CA GLY A 12 2.39 -47.10 -18.14
C GLY A 12 1.58 -45.81 -18.34
N TYR A 13 0.35 -45.93 -18.87
CA TYR A 13 -0.57 -44.82 -19.05
C TYR A 13 -1.01 -44.23 -17.71
N THR A 14 -1.31 -45.07 -16.71
CA THR A 14 -1.68 -44.63 -15.36
C THR A 14 -0.53 -43.94 -14.61
N LEU A 15 0.73 -44.31 -14.86
CA LEU A 15 1.89 -43.64 -14.25
C LEU A 15 2.13 -42.26 -14.85
N VAL A 16 1.99 -42.12 -16.17
CA VAL A 16 2.08 -40.81 -16.85
C VAL A 16 0.94 -39.90 -16.39
N GLU A 17 -0.29 -40.41 -16.28
CA GLU A 17 -1.43 -39.67 -15.76
C GLU A 17 -1.22 -39.20 -14.32
N ALA A 18 -0.71 -40.06 -13.43
CA ALA A 18 -0.38 -39.70 -12.05
C ALA A 18 0.73 -38.63 -11.98
N LEU A 19 1.74 -38.74 -12.84
CA LEU A 19 2.82 -37.76 -12.92
C LEU A 19 2.29 -36.40 -13.37
N VAL A 20 1.47 -36.36 -14.43
CA VAL A 20 0.83 -35.13 -14.92
C VAL A 20 -0.10 -34.53 -13.86
N ALA A 21 -0.94 -35.35 -13.23
CA ALA A 21 -1.83 -34.88 -12.16
C ALA A 21 -1.04 -34.30 -10.98
N SER A 22 0.06 -34.94 -10.57
CA SER A 22 0.92 -34.42 -9.50
C SER A 22 1.61 -33.12 -9.87
N ALA A 23 2.03 -32.95 -11.14
CA ALA A 23 2.65 -31.72 -11.62
C ALA A 23 1.66 -30.56 -11.62
N VAL A 24 0.43 -30.78 -12.11
CA VAL A 24 -0.64 -29.77 -12.08
C VAL A 24 -0.99 -29.39 -10.63
N LEU A 25 -1.07 -30.37 -9.73
CA LEU A 25 -1.31 -30.12 -8.30
C LEU A 25 -0.20 -29.28 -7.67
N MET A 26 1.07 -29.58 -7.95
CA MET A 26 2.20 -28.77 -7.45
C MET A 26 2.18 -27.34 -7.99
N ILE A 27 1.85 -27.14 -9.27
CA ILE A 27 1.68 -25.80 -9.86
C ILE A 27 0.56 -25.04 -9.15
N GLY A 28 -0.57 -25.70 -8.87
CA GLY A 28 -1.69 -25.10 -8.14
C GLY A 28 -1.31 -24.65 -6.73
N ILE A 29 -0.58 -25.49 -5.99
CA ILE A 29 -0.09 -25.14 -4.65
C ILE A 29 0.90 -23.98 -4.70
N ALA A 30 1.86 -24.00 -5.64
CA ALA A 30 2.83 -22.93 -5.81
C ALA A 30 2.14 -21.60 -6.16
N ALA A 31 1.15 -21.63 -7.05
CA ALA A 31 0.36 -20.46 -7.41
C ALA A 31 -0.44 -19.92 -6.21
N ALA A 32 -1.08 -20.78 -5.42
CA ALA A 32 -1.81 -20.39 -4.22
C ALA A 32 -0.89 -19.77 -3.16
N ALA A 33 0.30 -20.33 -2.95
CA ALA A 33 1.31 -19.78 -2.03
C ALA A 33 1.80 -18.40 -2.50
N ALA A 34 2.08 -18.24 -3.80
CA ALA A 34 2.49 -16.97 -4.37
C ALA A 34 1.40 -15.89 -4.26
N LEU A 35 0.13 -16.26 -4.51
CA LEU A 35 -1.01 -15.36 -4.31
C LEU A 35 -1.21 -14.98 -2.85
N SER A 36 -1.11 -15.94 -1.93
CA SER A 36 -1.25 -15.67 -0.49
C SER A 36 -0.19 -14.68 -0.02
N LEU A 37 1.06 -14.88 -0.45
CA LEU A 37 2.13 -13.91 -0.18
C LEU A 37 1.77 -12.54 -0.79
N SER A 38 1.36 -12.50 -2.06
CA SER A 38 0.95 -11.26 -2.74
C SER A 38 -0.12 -10.49 -1.96
N LEU A 39 -1.15 -11.17 -1.44
CA LEU A 39 -2.23 -10.51 -0.69
C LEU A 39 -1.73 -9.90 0.62
N ILE A 40 -0.91 -10.63 1.38
CA ILE A 40 -0.28 -10.11 2.60
C ILE A 40 0.57 -8.87 2.28
N THR A 41 1.33 -8.91 1.17
CA THR A 41 2.12 -7.75 0.73
C THR A 41 1.27 -6.51 0.51
N GLN A 42 0.09 -6.68 -0.09
CA GLN A 42 -0.79 -5.59 -0.46
C GLN A 42 -1.50 -5.03 0.77
N GLU A 43 -1.91 -5.89 1.69
CA GLU A 43 -2.52 -5.49 2.96
C GLU A 43 -1.58 -4.60 3.78
N GLU A 44 -0.33 -5.02 3.97
CA GLU A 44 0.66 -4.22 4.71
C GLU A 44 0.93 -2.87 4.04
N ILE A 45 1.00 -2.84 2.71
CA ILE A 45 1.18 -1.60 1.95
C ILE A 45 -0.02 -0.68 2.15
N ASN A 46 -1.24 -1.23 2.05
CA ASN A 46 -2.47 -0.48 2.19
C ASN A 46 -2.63 0.08 3.61
N GLU A 47 -2.36 -0.72 4.63
CA GLU A 47 -2.41 -0.29 6.04
C GLU A 47 -1.50 0.92 6.30
N ARG A 48 -0.29 0.93 5.72
CA ARG A 48 0.65 2.05 5.84
C ARG A 48 0.17 3.27 5.08
N THR A 49 -0.36 3.10 3.86
CA THR A 49 -0.93 4.21 3.08
C THR A 49 -2.12 4.84 3.81
N VAL A 50 -3.02 4.03 4.36
CA VAL A 50 -4.17 4.53 5.13
C VAL A 50 -3.72 5.29 6.37
N ARG A 51 -2.70 4.81 7.10
CA ARG A 51 -2.13 5.55 8.24
C ARG A 51 -1.57 6.92 7.83
N ALA A 52 -0.78 6.98 6.76
CA ALA A 52 -0.24 8.23 6.25
C ALA A 52 -1.33 9.20 5.77
N SER A 53 -2.38 8.69 5.10
CA SER A 53 -3.54 9.49 4.69
C SER A 53 -4.32 10.02 5.89
N ASN A 54 -4.59 9.19 6.91
CA ASN A 54 -5.26 9.64 8.14
C ASN A 54 -4.46 10.72 8.87
N TYR A 55 -3.12 10.59 8.91
CA TYR A 55 -2.25 11.60 9.51
C TYR A 55 -2.38 12.95 8.79
N LEU A 56 -2.40 12.91 7.46
CA LEU A 56 -2.55 14.07 6.60
C LEU A 56 -3.96 14.68 6.67
N ASP A 57 -5.01 13.87 6.78
CA ASP A 57 -6.38 14.33 6.98
C ASP A 57 -6.56 15.02 8.33
N ASN A 58 -5.94 14.49 9.39
CA ASN A 58 -5.93 15.14 10.70
C ASN A 58 -5.20 16.50 10.64
N ALA A 59 -4.06 16.57 9.93
CA ALA A 59 -3.37 17.83 9.67
C ALA A 59 -4.25 18.84 8.91
N ALA A 60 -4.99 18.36 7.91
CA ALA A 60 -5.93 19.16 7.13
C ALA A 60 -7.06 19.71 7.99
N GLN A 61 -7.61 18.90 8.88
CA GLN A 61 -8.68 19.31 9.79
C GLN A 61 -8.19 20.37 10.78
N LEU A 62 -7.02 20.17 11.38
CA LEU A 62 -6.42 21.19 12.26
C LEU A 62 -6.17 22.50 11.51
N TYR A 63 -5.72 22.42 10.25
CA TYR A 63 -5.60 23.61 9.42
C TYR A 63 -6.96 24.24 9.11
N ARG A 64 -8.04 23.49 8.94
CA ARG A 64 -9.39 24.06 8.77
C ARG A 64 -9.90 24.72 10.06
N LEU A 65 -9.52 24.21 11.22
CA LEU A 65 -9.85 24.77 12.53
C LEU A 65 -9.11 26.07 12.86
N GLY A 66 -8.13 26.46 12.04
CA GLY A 66 -7.44 27.76 12.17
C GLY A 66 -6.01 27.66 12.71
N PHE A 67 -5.56 26.49 13.17
CA PHE A 67 -4.21 26.30 13.70
C PHE A 67 -3.12 26.67 12.68
N SER A 68 -2.03 27.26 13.15
CA SER A 68 -0.85 27.51 12.34
C SER A 68 -0.11 26.22 12.00
N THR A 69 0.67 26.20 10.93
CA THR A 69 1.44 25.02 10.52
C THR A 69 2.43 24.55 11.57
N THR A 70 2.95 25.48 12.39
CA THR A 70 3.83 25.20 13.54
C THR A 70 3.08 24.52 14.68
N GLU A 71 1.87 24.97 15.00
CA GLU A 71 1.02 24.35 16.03
C GLU A 71 0.51 22.97 15.59
N ILE A 72 0.20 22.79 14.30
CA ILE A 72 -0.22 21.49 13.77
C ILE A 72 0.87 20.45 13.97
N LYS A 73 2.15 20.82 13.73
CA LYS A 73 3.29 19.92 13.95
C LYS A 73 3.53 19.59 15.43
N SER A 74 3.14 20.46 16.37
CA SER A 74 3.28 20.18 17.80
C SER A 74 2.12 19.38 18.38
N ILE A 75 0.93 19.49 17.77
CA ILE A 75 -0.29 18.77 18.19
C ILE A 75 -0.32 17.35 17.65
N LEU A 76 0.13 17.15 16.40
CA LEU A 76 0.10 15.82 15.77
C LEU A 76 1.14 14.88 16.43
N PRO A 77 0.73 13.69 16.87
CA PRO A 77 1.65 12.72 17.45
C PRO A 77 2.61 12.20 16.39
N ALA A 78 3.90 12.03 16.72
CA ALA A 78 4.84 11.45 15.77
C ALA A 78 4.44 10.01 15.39
N ASP A 79 4.26 9.75 14.09
CA ASP A 79 4.02 8.41 13.55
C ASP A 79 5.33 7.84 12.99
N PRO A 80 5.73 6.60 13.35
CA PRO A 80 6.97 5.98 12.90
C PRO A 80 7.06 5.74 11.38
N ILE A 81 5.95 5.81 10.66
CA ILE A 81 5.88 5.66 9.19
C ILE A 81 6.05 7.01 8.50
N VAL A 82 5.66 8.10 9.16
CA VAL A 82 5.73 9.47 8.63
C VAL A 82 7.12 10.04 8.89
N LYS A 83 7.81 10.45 7.81
CA LYS A 83 9.15 11.03 7.88
C LYS A 83 9.09 12.54 7.97
N ASP A 84 8.24 13.17 7.16
CA ASP A 84 8.07 14.63 7.17
C ASP A 84 6.66 15.04 6.72
N LEU A 85 6.24 16.20 7.21
CA LEU A 85 5.00 16.88 6.84
C LEU A 85 5.37 18.31 6.41
N VAL A 86 5.17 18.59 5.12
CA VAL A 86 5.53 19.87 4.51
C VAL A 86 4.26 20.64 4.17
N PHE A 87 4.25 21.94 4.48
CA PHE A 87 3.16 22.85 4.17
C PHE A 87 3.67 23.89 3.16
N GLN A 88 2.99 24.05 2.03
CA GLN A 88 3.35 25.01 0.99
C GLN A 88 2.12 25.80 0.56
N ALA A 89 2.19 27.12 0.62
CA ALA A 89 1.15 27.98 0.05
C ALA A 89 1.27 27.95 -1.49
N LYS A 90 0.15 27.70 -2.16
CA LYS A 90 0.07 27.60 -3.62
C LYS A 90 -1.07 28.45 -4.13
N ASN A 91 -0.74 29.40 -5.00
CA ASN A 91 -1.75 30.22 -5.67
C ASN A 91 -2.26 29.45 -6.88
N GLN A 92 -3.58 29.22 -6.94
CA GLN A 92 -4.23 28.61 -8.09
C GLN A 92 -5.20 29.59 -8.72
N ASN A 93 -5.16 29.69 -10.05
CA ASN A 93 -6.13 30.48 -10.80
C ASN A 93 -7.31 29.58 -11.15
N ILE A 94 -8.47 29.83 -10.53
CA ILE A 94 -9.69 29.06 -10.79
C ILE A 94 -10.62 29.92 -11.65
N ALA A 95 -11.05 29.36 -12.78
CA ALA A 95 -11.99 30.03 -13.67
C ALA A 95 -13.26 30.45 -12.91
N GLY A 96 -13.58 31.75 -12.94
CA GLY A 96 -14.74 32.32 -12.26
C GLY A 96 -14.55 32.70 -10.78
N LEU A 97 -13.41 32.37 -10.16
CA LEU A 97 -13.11 32.71 -8.75
C LEU A 97 -11.82 33.53 -8.56
N GLY A 98 -11.04 33.71 -9.62
CA GLY A 98 -9.78 34.46 -9.58
C GLY A 98 -8.64 33.67 -8.93
N ILE A 99 -7.64 34.39 -8.41
CA ILE A 99 -6.47 33.78 -7.75
C ILE A 99 -6.84 33.41 -6.32
N VAL A 100 -6.86 32.12 -6.02
CA VAL A 100 -7.15 31.58 -4.70
C VAL A 100 -5.87 31.02 -4.10
N THR A 101 -5.53 31.46 -2.88
CA THR A 101 -4.43 30.90 -2.11
C THR A 101 -4.88 29.60 -1.44
N LEU A 102 -4.26 28.49 -1.82
CA LEU A 102 -4.46 27.17 -1.24
C LEU A 102 -3.25 26.79 -0.40
N MET A 103 -3.46 25.92 0.59
CA MET A 103 -2.37 25.27 1.31
C MET A 103 -2.21 23.85 0.77
N GLU A 104 -1.10 23.58 0.08
CA GLU A 104 -0.69 22.22 -0.26
C GLU A 104 0.01 21.61 0.95
N MET A 105 -0.50 20.48 1.42
CA MET A 105 0.12 19.68 2.48
C MET A 105 0.64 18.40 1.85
N GLU A 106 1.90 18.09 2.13
CA GLU A 106 2.56 16.90 1.64
C GLU A 106 3.10 16.09 2.82
N VAL A 107 2.69 14.83 2.90
CA VAL A 107 3.30 13.85 3.80
C VAL A 107 4.27 12.99 3.02
N GLU A 108 5.52 12.99 3.47
CA GLU A 108 6.53 12.04 3.07
C GLU A 108 6.52 10.87 4.06
N TYR A 109 6.27 9.66 3.56
CA TYR A 109 6.31 8.46 4.38
C TYR A 109 7.21 7.39 3.75
N ILE A 110 7.94 6.68 4.62
CA ILE A 110 8.76 5.55 4.21
C ILE A 110 8.02 4.29 4.67
N PRO A 111 7.88 3.25 3.83
CA PRO A 111 7.53 1.92 4.31
C PRO A 111 8.69 1.41 5.18
N THR A 112 8.65 1.72 6.48
CA THR A 112 9.65 1.32 7.45
C THR A 112 9.74 -0.21 7.48
N ASN A 113 10.97 -0.73 7.54
CA ASN A 113 11.31 -2.15 7.69
C ASN A 113 11.11 -3.10 6.51
N ALA A 114 10.82 -2.64 5.28
CA ALA A 114 10.73 -3.50 4.10
C ALA A 114 12.05 -4.25 3.80
N LYS A 115 12.25 -5.41 4.45
CA LYS A 115 13.46 -6.21 4.33
C LYS A 115 13.23 -7.32 3.32
N ASN A 116 14.07 -7.36 2.29
CA ASN A 116 14.15 -8.47 1.36
C ASN A 116 15.23 -9.46 1.86
N LEU A 117 14.95 -10.20 2.93
CA LEU A 117 15.88 -11.20 3.46
C LEU A 117 15.22 -12.58 3.42
N TRP A 118 15.75 -13.47 2.58
CA TRP A 118 15.44 -14.90 2.64
C TRP A 118 16.06 -15.51 3.90
N GLY A 119 15.22 -16.03 4.82
CA GLY A 119 15.65 -16.63 6.08
C GLY A 119 14.58 -16.57 7.17
N ASN A 120 14.97 -16.76 8.44
CA ASN A 120 14.11 -16.70 9.63
C ASN A 120 13.62 -15.29 10.00
N GLU A 121 13.77 -14.30 9.11
CA GLU A 121 13.32 -12.92 9.36
C GLU A 121 11.93 -12.70 8.78
N LYS A 122 11.11 -11.89 9.47
CA LYS A 122 9.76 -11.55 9.06
C LYS A 122 9.80 -10.88 7.68
N TRP A 123 9.19 -11.53 6.69
CA TRP A 123 8.92 -10.90 5.41
C TRP A 123 7.97 -9.72 5.64
N THR A 124 8.31 -8.55 5.13
CA THR A 124 7.48 -7.35 5.20
C THR A 124 7.39 -6.74 3.81
N GLY A 125 6.19 -6.33 3.42
CA GLY A 125 5.93 -5.81 2.09
C GLY A 125 6.51 -4.43 1.84
N GLY A 126 6.97 -4.24 0.60
CA GLY A 126 7.51 -2.98 0.09
C GLY A 126 8.98 -3.05 -0.28
N GLN A 127 9.53 -1.91 -0.69
CA GLN A 127 10.95 -1.74 -0.98
C GLN A 127 11.54 -0.78 0.05
N SER A 128 12.53 -1.23 0.83
CA SER A 128 13.27 -0.33 1.73
C SER A 128 13.96 0.74 0.91
N GLY A 129 13.63 2.00 1.15
CA GLY A 129 14.23 3.14 0.46
C GLY A 129 13.34 3.80 -0.58
N VAL A 130 12.16 3.25 -0.89
CA VAL A 130 11.17 3.97 -1.70
C VAL A 130 10.35 4.88 -0.80
N THR A 131 10.66 6.16 -0.85
CA THR A 131 9.84 7.21 -0.27
C THR A 131 8.55 7.38 -1.07
N ARG A 132 7.41 7.44 -0.38
CA ARG A 132 6.12 7.79 -0.99
C ARG A 132 5.67 9.15 -0.49
N LYS A 133 5.04 9.91 -1.38
CA LYS A 133 4.51 11.25 -1.11
C LYS A 133 3.01 11.24 -1.32
N HIS A 134 2.27 11.78 -0.35
CA HIS A 134 0.85 12.00 -0.48
C HIS A 134 0.56 13.49 -0.31
N LYS A 135 -0.21 14.07 -1.21
CA LYS A 135 -0.47 15.51 -1.28
C LYS A 135 -1.97 15.76 -1.22
N ILE A 136 -2.37 16.74 -0.43
CA ILE A 136 -3.70 17.34 -0.47
C ILE A 136 -3.59 18.85 -0.60
N GLN A 137 -4.62 19.45 -1.17
CA GLN A 137 -4.77 20.89 -1.23
C GLN A 137 -5.97 21.28 -0.35
N VAL A 138 -5.72 22.15 0.62
CA VAL A 138 -6.72 22.59 1.58
C VAL A 138 -6.93 24.09 1.41
N PHE A 139 -8.17 24.46 1.18
CA PHE A 139 -8.59 25.86 1.21
C PHE A 139 -9.04 26.21 2.63
N ARG A 140 -8.56 27.34 3.15
CA ARG A 140 -9.11 27.99 4.34
C ARG A 140 -9.75 29.28 3.88
N GLY A 141 -11.08 29.33 3.92
CA GLY A 141 -11.83 30.55 3.61
C GLY A 141 -11.57 31.60 4.68
N SER A 142 -10.53 32.42 4.52
CA SER A 142 -10.54 33.76 5.11
C SER A 142 -11.23 34.64 4.08
N GLN A 143 -12.51 34.91 4.29
CA GLN A 143 -13.24 36.16 4.00
C GLN A 143 -14.73 35.80 4.15
N HIS A 144 -15.37 36.48 5.10
CA HIS A 144 -16.81 36.55 5.19
C HIS A 144 -17.31 37.02 3.81
N ILE A 145 -17.92 36.13 3.03
CA ILE A 145 -18.72 36.56 1.88
C ILE A 145 -19.99 37.13 2.51
N LEU A 146 -19.98 38.42 2.86
CA LEU A 146 -21.20 39.19 2.99
C LEU A 146 -21.44 39.90 1.65
N PRO A 147 -22.71 39.99 1.22
CA PRO A 147 -23.11 40.67 -0.02
C PRO A 147 -22.74 42.16 -0.03
#